data_AF-F9W5F9-F1
#
_entry.id   AF-F9W5F9-F1
#
_cell.length_a   1.000
_cell.length_b   1.000
_cell.length_c   1.000
_cell.angle_alpha   90.00
_cell.angle_beta   90.00
_cell.angle_gamma   90.00
#
_symmetry.space_group_name_H-M   'P 1'
#
loop_
_entity.id
_entity.type
_entity.pdbx_description
1 polymer ?
#
loop_
_entity_poly.entity_id
_entity_poly.type
_entity_poly.pdbx_seq_one_letter_code
_entity_poly.pdbx_strand_id
1 'polypeptide(L)'
;MRNFDRVLLDAPCTGTGIISRDKSIKTSKQYEDVQRASQLQRALLLSAIDALRVGGYLVYSTCSFLVEENEAVVDFALHRRDVTIVETGLPFGRPGLAKYRHHRFNDKLQHARRLFPHVHNMDGFFVCKLKKLSNEANGAKVPLEEDDNNERGTRKGGAVKGSVRGKRPREGGDVQKGAKATERRSRISVPPPTKKVTNIKAKSA
;
A
#
# COMPACT_ATOMS: atom_id res chain seq x y z
N MET A 1 11.67 23.26 -11.17
CA MET A 1 12.26 22.75 -12.42
C MET A 1 11.45 21.55 -12.89
N ARG A 2 11.00 21.54 -14.15
CA ARG A 2 10.28 20.43 -14.79
C ARG A 2 10.99 20.11 -16.10
N ASN A 3 12.05 19.30 -16.03
CA ASN A 3 13.06 19.25 -17.07
C ASN A 3 13.10 17.91 -17.82
N PHE A 4 12.49 16.86 -17.27
CA PHE A 4 12.63 15.51 -17.83
C PHE A 4 11.57 15.19 -18.87
N ASP A 5 12.00 14.58 -19.98
CA ASP A 5 11.15 13.97 -21.01
C ASP A 5 10.52 12.67 -20.52
N ARG A 6 11.35 11.89 -19.84
CA ARG A 6 11.06 10.52 -19.43
C ARG A 6 11.60 10.32 -18.03
N VAL A 7 10.80 9.70 -17.19
CA VAL A 7 11.20 9.32 -15.84
C VAL A 7 10.84 7.85 -15.64
N LEU A 8 11.75 7.10 -15.04
CA LEU A 8 11.51 5.74 -14.56
C LEU A 8 11.51 5.80 -13.04
N LEU A 9 10.41 5.35 -12.44
CA LEU A 9 10.29 5.17 -11.01
C LEU A 9 10.15 3.67 -10.73
N ASP A 10 11.27 3.03 -10.42
CA ASP A 10 11.28 1.73 -9.79
C ASP A 10 11.16 1.91 -8.28
N ALA A 11 9.96 1.68 -7.75
CA ALA A 11 9.63 2.15 -6.42
C ALA A 11 9.99 1.09 -5.36
N PRO A 12 10.49 1.51 -4.17
CA PRO A 12 10.78 0.58 -3.08
C PRO A 12 9.49 -0.13 -2.67
N CYS A 13 9.49 -1.46 -2.80
CA CYS A 13 8.33 -2.32 -2.65
C CYS A 13 8.53 -3.35 -1.52
N THR A 14 7.47 -3.99 -1.05
CA THR A 14 7.59 -5.06 -0.05
C THR A 14 8.25 -6.34 -0.57
N GLY A 15 8.33 -6.50 -1.89
CA GLY A 15 9.02 -7.59 -2.56
C GLY A 15 8.19 -8.86 -2.69
N THR A 16 6.87 -8.81 -2.52
CA THR A 16 6.02 -10.02 -2.60
C THR A 16 6.14 -10.75 -3.95
N GLY A 17 6.57 -10.06 -5.00
CA GLY A 17 6.86 -10.60 -6.33
C GLY A 17 8.05 -11.56 -6.40
N ILE A 18 9.01 -11.42 -5.49
CA ILE A 18 10.31 -12.10 -5.53
C ILE A 18 10.50 -13.13 -4.40
N ILE A 19 9.42 -13.57 -3.75
CA ILE A 19 9.45 -14.55 -2.64
C ILE A 19 10.14 -15.86 -3.03
N SER A 20 10.10 -16.25 -4.30
CA SER A 20 10.81 -17.43 -4.82
C SER A 20 12.33 -17.30 -4.70
N ARG A 21 12.86 -16.08 -4.86
CA ARG A 21 14.29 -15.76 -4.76
C ARG A 21 14.69 -15.45 -3.32
N ASP A 22 13.94 -14.59 -2.65
CA ASP A 22 14.16 -14.23 -1.25
C ASP A 22 12.99 -14.69 -0.38
N LYS A 23 13.18 -15.85 0.25
CA LYS A 23 12.18 -16.47 1.14
C LYS A 23 11.98 -15.68 2.44
N SER A 24 12.93 -14.82 2.83
CA SER A 24 12.83 -14.02 4.05
C SER A 24 11.65 -13.07 4.01
N ILE A 25 11.23 -12.64 2.82
CA ILE A 25 10.08 -11.75 2.58
C ILE A 25 8.79 -12.37 3.12
N LYS A 26 8.64 -13.70 3.00
CA LYS A 26 7.46 -14.41 3.49
C LYS A 26 7.27 -14.32 5.00
N THR A 27 8.36 -14.22 5.77
CA THR A 27 8.34 -14.22 7.24
C THR A 27 8.58 -12.85 7.84
N SER A 28 9.31 -11.98 7.15
CA SER A 28 9.71 -10.66 7.66
C SER A 28 8.67 -9.57 7.42
N LYS A 29 7.90 -9.65 6.33
CA LYS A 29 6.97 -8.58 5.95
C LYS A 29 5.63 -8.73 6.64
N GLN A 30 5.19 -7.64 7.26
CA GLN A 30 3.88 -7.50 7.88
C GLN A 30 3.00 -6.52 7.08
N TYR A 31 1.73 -6.44 7.46
CA TYR A 31 0.79 -5.53 6.79
C TYR A 31 1.20 -4.06 6.94
N GLU A 32 1.78 -3.67 8.09
CA GLU A 32 2.26 -2.30 8.30
C GLU A 32 3.40 -1.94 7.33
N ASP A 33 4.21 -2.91 6.89
CA ASP A 33 5.25 -2.67 5.89
C ASP A 33 4.65 -2.31 4.53
N VAL A 34 3.56 -2.97 4.15
CA VAL A 34 2.83 -2.70 2.90
C VAL A 34 2.26 -1.30 2.93
N GLN A 35 1.66 -0.89 4.06
CA GLN A 35 1.11 0.45 4.21
C GLN A 35 2.21 1.53 4.13
N ARG A 36 3.32 1.35 4.85
CA ARG A 36 4.46 2.27 4.80
C ARG A 36 5.06 2.37 3.39
N ALA A 37 5.23 1.24 2.72
CA ALA A 37 5.71 1.19 1.34
C ALA A 37 4.75 1.92 0.39
N SER A 38 3.43 1.65 0.47
CA SER A 38 2.42 2.31 -0.36
C SER A 38 2.42 3.83 -0.16
N GLN A 39 2.51 4.33 1.08
CA GLN A 39 2.60 5.76 1.38
C GLN A 39 3.85 6.41 0.77
N LEU A 40 5.00 5.76 0.91
CA LEU A 40 6.26 6.22 0.31
C LEU A 40 6.17 6.23 -1.22
N GLN A 41 5.65 5.15 -1.82
CA GLN A 41 5.47 5.02 -3.27
C GLN A 41 4.55 6.11 -3.82
N ARG A 42 3.46 6.45 -3.12
CA ARG A 42 2.58 7.57 -3.50
C ARG A 42 3.32 8.89 -3.52
N ALA A 43 4.13 9.19 -2.51
CA ALA A 43 4.91 10.44 -2.44
C ALA A 43 5.97 10.52 -3.55
N LEU A 44 6.68 9.41 -3.79
CA LEU A 44 7.67 9.31 -4.88
C LEU A 44 7.02 9.46 -6.25
N LEU A 45 5.85 8.83 -6.45
CA LEU A 45 5.12 8.88 -7.72
C LEU A 45 4.65 10.30 -8.05
N LEU A 46 4.10 11.02 -7.07
CA LEU A 46 3.74 12.44 -7.24
C LEU A 46 4.96 13.29 -7.59
N SER A 47 6.07 13.10 -6.88
CA SER A 47 7.31 13.85 -7.12
C SER A 47 7.88 13.57 -8.51
N ALA A 48 7.82 12.32 -8.97
CA ALA A 48 8.25 11.93 -10.31
C ALA A 48 7.38 12.54 -11.41
N ILE A 49 6.06 12.62 -11.20
CA ILE A 49 5.13 13.32 -12.10
C ILE A 49 5.41 14.83 -12.13
N ASP A 50 5.74 15.41 -10.98
CA ASP A 50 6.05 16.83 -10.88
C ASP A 50 7.36 17.19 -11.59
N ALA A 51 8.35 16.30 -11.60
CA ALA A 51 9.61 16.45 -12.32
C ALA A 51 9.47 16.37 -13.86
N LEU A 52 8.41 15.72 -14.35
CA LEU A 52 8.14 15.56 -15.79
C LEU A 52 7.64 16.85 -16.43
N ARG A 53 8.06 17.08 -17.68
CA ARG A 53 7.42 18.07 -18.56
C ARG A 53 6.04 17.61 -19.02
N VAL A 54 5.21 18.54 -19.45
CA VAL A 54 3.93 18.24 -20.10
C VAL A 54 4.17 17.44 -21.37
N GLY A 55 3.40 16.37 -21.58
CA GLY A 55 3.59 15.41 -22.67
C GLY A 55 4.66 14.34 -22.41
N GLY A 56 5.44 14.48 -21.34
CA GLY A 56 6.45 13.51 -20.94
C GLY A 56 5.85 12.19 -20.43
N TYR A 57 6.70 11.16 -20.38
CA TYR A 57 6.30 9.80 -19.98
C TYR A 57 6.94 9.38 -18.67
N LEU A 58 6.13 8.81 -17.78
CA LEU A 58 6.58 8.12 -16.58
C LEU A 58 6.39 6.63 -16.76
N VAL A 59 7.34 5.82 -16.32
CA VAL A 59 7.11 4.40 -16.06
C VAL A 59 7.20 4.19 -14.55
N TYR A 60 6.14 3.65 -13.97
CA TYR A 60 6.09 3.19 -12.59
C TYR A 60 6.20 1.67 -12.58
N SER A 61 7.12 1.15 -11.77
CA SER A 61 7.29 -0.28 -11.60
C SER A 61 7.45 -0.69 -10.14
N THR A 62 6.99 -1.90 -9.83
CA THR A 62 7.23 -2.54 -8.54
C THR A 62 7.44 -4.04 -8.70
N CYS A 63 8.13 -4.60 -7.72
CA CYS A 63 8.35 -6.02 -7.48
C CYS A 63 7.28 -6.67 -6.58
N SER A 64 6.02 -6.20 -6.63
CA SER A 64 4.95 -6.65 -5.71
C SER A 64 3.70 -7.11 -6.46
N PHE A 65 2.97 -8.07 -5.90
CA PHE A 65 1.64 -8.46 -6.39
C PHE A 65 0.50 -7.68 -5.76
N LEU A 66 0.77 -7.01 -4.63
CA LEU A 66 -0.25 -6.39 -3.79
C LEU A 66 -0.91 -5.22 -4.53
N VAL A 67 -2.23 -5.10 -4.36
CA VAL A 67 -3.01 -4.06 -5.04
C VAL A 67 -2.76 -2.69 -4.39
N GLU A 68 -2.50 -2.71 -3.09
CA GLU A 68 -2.17 -1.58 -2.24
C GLU A 68 -0.88 -0.86 -2.68
N GLU A 69 0.05 -1.61 -3.28
CA GLU A 69 1.31 -1.09 -3.83
C GLU A 69 1.24 -0.84 -5.35
N ASN A 70 0.17 -1.28 -6.03
CA ASN A 70 0.08 -1.21 -7.49
C ASN A 70 -1.05 -0.28 -7.92
N GLU A 71 -2.22 -0.84 -8.23
CA GLU A 71 -3.35 -0.08 -8.76
C GLU A 71 -3.79 1.02 -7.81
N ALA A 72 -3.77 0.78 -6.49
CA ALA A 72 -4.16 1.81 -5.51
C ALA A 72 -3.21 3.02 -5.53
N VAL A 73 -1.91 2.80 -5.76
CA VAL A 73 -0.91 3.88 -5.84
C VAL A 73 -1.07 4.67 -7.14
N VAL A 74 -1.26 3.96 -8.26
CA VAL A 74 -1.47 4.60 -9.57
C VAL A 74 -2.78 5.39 -9.56
N ASP A 75 -3.86 4.80 -9.08
CA ASP A 75 -5.17 5.43 -9.01
C ASP A 75 -5.14 6.69 -8.11
N PHE A 76 -4.43 6.63 -6.98
CA PHE A 76 -4.17 7.82 -6.16
C PHE A 76 -3.47 8.95 -6.93
N ALA A 77 -2.48 8.62 -7.77
CA ALA A 77 -1.78 9.63 -8.57
C ALA A 77 -2.66 10.23 -9.66
N LEU A 78 -3.52 9.44 -10.31
CA LEU A 78 -4.49 9.91 -11.29
C LEU A 78 -5.47 10.95 -10.70
N HIS A 79 -5.87 10.77 -9.44
CA HIS A 79 -6.77 11.72 -8.77
C HIS A 79 -6.10 13.04 -8.40
N ARG A 80 -4.77 13.08 -8.23
CA ARG A 80 -4.02 14.25 -7.74
C ARG A 80 -3.29 15.04 -8.81
N ARG A 81 -3.06 14.45 -9.98
CA ARG A 81 -2.29 15.06 -11.07
C ARG A 81 -2.99 14.77 -12.38
N ASP A 82 -2.89 15.71 -13.32
CA ASP A 82 -3.42 15.51 -14.66
C ASP A 82 -2.51 14.62 -15.51
N VAL A 83 -2.65 13.33 -15.29
CA VAL A 83 -1.93 12.25 -15.96
C VAL A 83 -2.91 11.20 -16.48
N THR A 84 -2.54 10.50 -17.54
CA THR A 84 -3.33 9.38 -18.06
C THR A 84 -2.47 8.14 -18.25
N ILE A 85 -3.09 6.97 -18.07
CA ILE A 85 -2.42 5.70 -18.34
C ILE A 85 -2.42 5.46 -19.84
N VAL A 86 -1.25 5.09 -20.36
CA VAL A 86 -1.04 4.73 -21.75
C VAL A 86 -0.55 3.29 -21.84
N GLU A 87 -0.72 2.68 -23.01
CA GLU A 87 -0.24 1.32 -23.22
C GLU A 87 1.29 1.23 -23.06
N THR A 88 1.72 0.22 -22.31
CA THR A 88 3.14 -0.03 -22.01
C THR A 88 3.92 -0.45 -23.25
N GLY A 89 3.25 -1.03 -24.26
CA GLY A 89 3.87 -1.63 -25.44
C GLY A 89 4.53 -2.98 -25.17
N LEU A 90 4.33 -3.55 -23.98
CA LEU A 90 4.82 -4.89 -23.64
C LEU A 90 3.86 -5.94 -24.21
N PRO A 91 4.35 -6.90 -25.03
CA PRO A 91 3.50 -7.92 -25.66
C PRO A 91 3.06 -9.03 -24.70
N PHE A 92 3.52 -8.99 -23.45
CA PHE A 92 3.29 -10.02 -22.45
C PHE A 92 2.89 -9.40 -21.10
N GLY A 93 2.39 -10.24 -20.20
CA GLY A 93 1.79 -9.82 -18.94
C GLY A 93 0.26 -9.84 -18.99
N ARG A 94 -0.35 -10.05 -17.83
CA ARG A 94 -1.80 -9.90 -17.65
C ARG A 94 -2.13 -8.42 -17.51
N PRO A 95 -3.32 -7.97 -17.95
CA PRO A 95 -3.75 -6.59 -17.73
C PRO A 95 -3.83 -6.28 -16.23
N GLY A 96 -3.59 -5.02 -15.88
CA GLY A 96 -3.85 -4.50 -14.54
C GLY A 96 -5.32 -4.63 -14.15
N LEU A 97 -5.59 -4.54 -12.85
CA LEU A 97 -6.93 -4.78 -12.32
C LEU A 97 -7.76 -3.48 -12.30
N ALA A 98 -8.83 -3.42 -13.09
CA ALA A 98 -9.81 -2.33 -12.98
C ALA A 98 -10.72 -2.49 -11.73
N LYS A 99 -10.88 -3.72 -11.24
CA LYS A 99 -11.68 -4.04 -10.05
C LYS A 99 -10.98 -5.10 -9.21
N TYR A 100 -10.92 -4.88 -7.91
CA TYR A 100 -10.39 -5.84 -6.96
C TYR A 100 -11.20 -5.81 -5.66
N ARG A 101 -11.84 -6.93 -5.32
CA ARG A 101 -12.75 -7.03 -4.16
C ARG A 101 -13.82 -5.92 -4.21
N HIS A 102 -13.81 -5.01 -3.23
CA HIS A 102 -14.70 -3.85 -3.12
C HIS A 102 -14.13 -2.58 -3.76
N HIS A 103 -12.85 -2.57 -4.13
CA HIS A 103 -12.22 -1.42 -4.80
C HIS A 103 -12.52 -1.44 -6.30
N ARG A 104 -12.89 -0.26 -6.82
CA ARG A 104 -12.95 0.04 -8.25
C ARG A 104 -11.89 1.09 -8.55
N PHE A 105 -11.09 0.83 -9.57
CA PHE A 105 -10.06 1.72 -10.05
C PHE A 105 -10.38 2.20 -11.46
N ASN A 106 -9.56 3.11 -11.99
CA ASN A 106 -9.68 3.56 -13.37
C ASN A 106 -9.61 2.41 -14.40
N ASP A 107 -10.53 2.36 -15.36
CA ASP A 107 -10.57 1.32 -16.39
C ASP A 107 -9.30 1.27 -17.25
N LYS A 108 -8.60 2.40 -17.41
CA LYS A 108 -7.33 2.46 -18.14
C LYS A 108 -6.20 1.69 -17.46
N LEU A 109 -6.36 1.22 -16.22
CA LEU A 109 -5.41 0.31 -15.58
C LEU A 109 -5.26 -1.03 -16.30
N GLN A 110 -6.19 -1.38 -17.19
CA GLN A 110 -6.02 -2.54 -18.08
C GLN A 110 -4.80 -2.40 -19.01
N HIS A 111 -4.32 -1.17 -19.27
CA HIS A 111 -3.10 -0.90 -20.02
C HIS A 111 -1.81 -1.13 -19.22
N ALA A 112 -1.91 -1.21 -17.88
CA ALA A 112 -0.81 -1.67 -17.05
C ALA A 112 -0.62 -3.19 -17.21
N ARG A 113 0.58 -3.68 -16.87
CA ARG A 113 0.93 -5.09 -16.99
C ARG A 113 1.34 -5.67 -15.65
N ARG A 114 0.78 -6.84 -15.35
CA ARG A 114 1.12 -7.71 -14.23
C ARG A 114 1.82 -8.96 -14.74
N LEU A 115 3.01 -9.20 -14.23
CA LEU A 115 3.78 -10.40 -14.46
C LEU A 115 3.60 -11.29 -13.23
N PHE A 116 3.21 -12.53 -13.48
CA PHE A 116 3.00 -13.54 -12.46
C PHE A 116 3.93 -14.75 -12.68
N PRO A 117 4.58 -15.28 -11.63
CA PRO A 117 5.49 -16.41 -11.75
C PRO A 117 4.84 -17.66 -12.33
N HIS A 118 3.65 -18.01 -11.88
CA HIS A 118 2.92 -19.19 -12.34
C HIS A 118 2.45 -19.10 -13.80
N VAL A 119 2.42 -17.89 -14.39
CA VAL A 119 1.97 -17.69 -15.78
C VAL A 119 3.15 -17.47 -16.73
N HIS A 120 4.19 -16.77 -16.28
CA HIS A 120 5.25 -16.28 -17.16
C HIS A 120 6.63 -16.88 -16.85
N ASN A 121 6.74 -17.76 -15.83
CA ASN A 121 8.01 -18.32 -15.39
C ASN A 121 9.09 -17.25 -15.08
N MET A 122 8.64 -16.12 -14.52
CA MET A 122 9.45 -14.96 -14.15
C MET A 122 9.11 -14.50 -12.73
N ASP A 123 9.87 -13.57 -12.18
CA ASP A 123 9.47 -12.93 -10.92
C ASP A 123 8.18 -12.11 -11.09
N GLY A 124 7.51 -11.90 -9.96
CA GLY A 124 6.36 -11.02 -9.90
C GLY A 124 6.73 -9.57 -10.10
N PHE A 125 6.05 -8.91 -11.05
CA PHE A 125 6.34 -7.53 -11.38
C PHE A 125 5.08 -6.79 -11.85
N PHE A 126 5.03 -5.49 -11.60
CA PHE A 126 3.98 -4.60 -12.08
C PHE A 126 4.61 -3.44 -12.84
N VAL A 127 4.01 -3.09 -13.98
CA VAL A 127 4.46 -1.97 -14.83
C VAL A 127 3.27 -1.15 -15.27
N CYS A 128 3.34 0.15 -15.01
CA CYS A 128 2.36 1.12 -15.48
C CYS A 128 3.07 2.28 -16.18
N LYS A 129 2.61 2.65 -17.37
CA LYS A 129 3.14 3.81 -18.11
C LYS A 129 2.12 4.94 -18.06
N LEU A 130 2.56 6.10 -17.61
CA LEU A 130 1.75 7.31 -17.50
C LEU A 130 2.27 8.36 -18.47
N LYS A 131 1.35 9.17 -19.01
CA LYS A 131 1.65 10.37 -19.78
C LYS A 131 1.10 11.57 -19.04
N LYS A 132 1.93 12.60 -18.85
CA LYS A 132 1.50 13.87 -18.24
C LYS A 132 0.76 14.72 -19.27
N LEU A 133 -0.47 15.13 -18.95
CA LEU A 133 -1.33 15.88 -19.85
C LEU A 133 -1.21 17.39 -19.63
N SER A 134 -1.17 17.82 -18.38
CA SER A 134 -0.95 19.21 -18.04
C SER A 134 -0.16 19.35 -16.74
N ASN A 135 0.02 20.59 -16.30
CA ASN A 135 0.72 20.94 -15.07
C ASN A 135 -0.24 21.17 -13.89
N GLU A 136 -1.53 20.95 -14.09
CA GLU A 136 -2.55 21.18 -13.09
C GLU A 136 -2.51 20.08 -12.02
N ALA A 137 -2.50 20.51 -10.76
CA ALA A 137 -2.69 19.62 -9.64
C ALA A 137 -4.20 19.55 -9.38
N ASN A 138 -4.78 18.37 -9.62
CA ASN A 138 -6.17 18.13 -9.26
C ASN A 138 -6.25 18.13 -7.73
N GLY A 139 -6.79 19.21 -7.16
CA GLY A 139 -7.02 19.37 -5.73
C GLY A 139 -8.15 18.48 -5.20
N ALA A 140 -8.41 17.33 -5.82
CA ALA A 140 -9.43 16.41 -5.39
C ALA A 140 -9.11 15.96 -3.96
N LYS A 141 -9.95 16.41 -3.02
CA LYS A 141 -10.00 15.94 -1.64
C LYS A 141 -10.42 14.48 -1.69
N VAL A 142 -9.46 13.56 -1.81
CA VAL A 142 -9.70 12.16 -1.45
C VAL A 142 -9.97 12.16 0.05
N PRO A 143 -11.12 11.65 0.54
CA PRO A 143 -11.29 11.41 1.96
C PRO A 143 -10.14 10.51 2.40
N LEU A 144 -9.28 11.03 3.27
CA LEU A 144 -8.42 10.16 4.04
C LEU A 144 -9.39 9.34 4.88
N GLU A 145 -9.47 8.03 4.64
CA GLU A 145 -10.04 7.14 5.64
C GLU A 145 -9.16 7.31 6.88
N GLU A 146 -9.67 8.07 7.86
CA GLU A 146 -9.04 8.21 9.16
C GLU A 146 -9.07 6.81 9.80
N ASP A 147 -7.89 6.20 9.96
CA ASP A 147 -7.72 5.02 10.80
C ASP A 147 -8.11 5.43 12.23
N ASP A 148 -9.36 5.16 12.57
CA ASP A 148 -9.97 5.43 13.87
C ASP A 148 -9.41 4.44 14.90
N ASN A 149 -8.16 4.64 15.28
CA ASN A 149 -7.49 3.97 16.39
C ASN A 149 -7.25 4.99 17.51
N ASN A 150 -8.33 5.56 18.02
CA ASN A 150 -8.29 6.25 19.30
C ASN A 150 -9.59 6.04 20.09
N GLU A 151 -9.64 4.96 20.89
CA GLU A 151 -10.39 5.00 22.14
C GLU A 151 -10.02 3.82 23.06
N ARG A 152 -9.26 4.09 24.13
CA ARG A 152 -9.79 4.12 25.51
C ARG A 152 -8.68 4.16 26.56
N GLY A 153 -8.74 5.21 27.38
CA GLY A 153 -7.94 5.29 28.60
C GLY A 153 -8.19 6.55 29.43
N THR A 154 -9.42 7.08 29.46
CA THR A 154 -9.78 8.15 30.40
C THR A 154 -9.83 7.58 31.83
N ARG A 155 -9.10 8.19 32.78
CA ARG A 155 -9.57 8.40 34.16
C ARG A 155 -8.70 9.43 34.90
N LYS A 156 -9.27 10.64 34.95
CA LYS A 156 -9.29 11.70 35.99
C LYS A 156 -8.24 11.71 37.10
N GLY A 157 -7.72 12.92 37.38
CA GLY A 157 -7.41 13.34 38.76
C GLY A 157 -6.52 14.58 38.92
N GLY A 158 -7.14 15.76 39.10
CA GLY A 158 -6.75 16.76 40.12
C GLY A 158 -5.50 17.63 39.92
N ALA A 159 -5.72 18.93 39.76
CA ALA A 159 -4.70 19.98 39.84
C ALA A 159 -4.34 20.35 41.29
N VAL A 160 -3.06 20.58 41.61
CA VAL A 160 -2.61 21.49 42.68
C VAL A 160 -1.25 22.12 42.30
N LYS A 161 -1.14 23.45 42.44
CA LYS A 161 0.09 24.26 42.32
C LYS A 161 0.96 24.16 43.59
N GLY A 162 2.29 24.19 43.46
CA GLY A 162 3.18 24.36 44.62
C GLY A 162 4.68 24.44 44.30
N SER A 163 5.22 25.64 44.54
CA SER A 163 6.61 26.10 44.65
C SER A 163 7.73 25.17 45.21
N VAL A 164 8.95 25.40 44.68
CA VAL A 164 10.24 25.64 45.38
C VAL A 164 11.21 24.48 45.75
N ARG A 165 12.47 24.68 45.29
CA ARG A 165 13.83 24.26 45.77
C ARG A 165 14.19 22.77 45.97
N GLY A 166 15.11 22.32 45.11
CA GLY A 166 16.54 22.14 45.46
C GLY A 166 17.00 20.90 46.23
N LYS A 167 17.78 20.03 45.55
CA LYS A 167 19.10 19.44 45.94
C LYS A 167 19.31 18.04 45.30
N ARG A 168 20.46 17.88 44.62
CA ARG A 168 21.17 16.59 44.41
C ARG A 168 21.84 16.18 45.75
N PRO A 169 22.40 14.95 46.00
CA PRO A 169 22.94 13.98 45.03
C PRO A 169 22.92 12.45 45.41
N ARG A 170 23.51 11.62 44.51
CA ARG A 170 24.33 10.39 44.72
C ARG A 170 23.76 8.98 44.45
N GLU A 171 24.70 8.18 43.98
CA GLU A 171 24.74 6.84 43.37
C GLU A 171 24.38 5.66 44.30
N GLY A 172 24.09 4.50 43.68
CA GLY A 172 24.49 3.19 44.20
C GLY A 172 23.48 2.05 44.07
N GLY A 173 23.84 0.99 43.31
CA GLY A 173 23.71 -0.41 43.75
C GLY A 173 22.48 -1.26 43.38
N ASP A 174 22.72 -2.25 42.52
CA ASP A 174 22.26 -3.66 42.52
C ASP A 174 20.80 -4.12 42.29
N VAL A 175 20.62 -4.80 41.14
CA VAL A 175 20.21 -6.22 40.94
C VAL A 175 18.96 -6.77 41.69
N GLN A 176 17.90 -7.13 40.94
CA GLN A 176 17.49 -8.52 40.55
C GLN A 176 15.97 -8.71 40.34
N LYS A 177 15.66 -9.70 39.45
CA LYS A 177 14.40 -10.48 39.28
C LYS A 177 13.26 -9.72 38.59
N GLY A 178 12.64 -10.20 37.50
CA GLY A 178 12.33 -11.56 37.08
C GLY A 178 10.82 -11.73 37.13
N ALA A 179 10.11 -11.70 36.00
CA ALA A 179 8.71 -12.10 35.92
C ALA A 179 8.30 -12.49 34.50
N LYS A 180 7.77 -13.71 34.39
CA LYS A 180 7.18 -14.36 33.21
C LYS A 180 5.99 -13.56 32.67
N ALA A 181 5.91 -13.39 31.35
CA ALA A 181 4.71 -12.91 30.67
C ALA A 181 3.98 -14.09 30.02
N THR A 182 2.77 -14.34 30.51
CA THR A 182 1.87 -15.43 30.18
C THR A 182 1.14 -15.16 28.85
N GLU A 183 1.14 -16.16 27.97
CA GLU A 183 0.35 -16.21 26.73
C GLU A 183 -1.15 -15.96 27.00
N ARG A 184 -1.75 -15.06 26.21
CA ARG A 184 -3.22 -15.01 26.02
C ARG A 184 -3.53 -15.04 24.53
N ARG A 185 -3.79 -16.25 24.02
CA ARG A 185 -4.45 -16.49 22.73
C ARG A 185 -5.89 -15.97 22.80
N SER A 186 -6.21 -14.94 22.04
CA SER A 186 -7.60 -14.60 21.72
C SER A 186 -8.04 -15.38 20.46
N ARG A 187 -9.00 -16.29 20.67
CA ARG A 187 -9.71 -17.00 19.59
C ARG A 187 -10.64 -16.00 18.91
N ILE A 188 -10.47 -15.75 17.62
CA ILE A 188 -11.45 -15.03 16.80
C ILE A 188 -12.49 -16.03 16.31
N SER A 189 -13.76 -15.76 16.64
CA SER A 189 -14.93 -16.56 16.24
C SER A 189 -15.26 -16.34 14.77
N VAL A 190 -15.23 -17.42 13.99
CA VAL A 190 -15.65 -17.44 12.58
C VAL A 190 -17.17 -17.66 12.52
N PRO A 191 -17.98 -16.79 11.88
CA PRO A 191 -19.39 -17.05 11.64
C PRO A 191 -19.57 -18.12 10.53
N PRO A 192 -20.61 -18.97 10.62
CA PRO A 192 -20.79 -20.10 9.71
C PRO A 192 -21.22 -19.65 8.30
N PRO A 193 -20.87 -20.40 7.25
CA PRO A 193 -21.22 -20.07 5.87
C PRO A 193 -22.70 -20.33 5.59
N THR A 194 -23.37 -19.35 4.98
CA THR A 194 -24.75 -19.45 4.49
C THR A 194 -24.85 -20.43 3.31
N LYS A 195 -25.86 -21.31 3.37
CA LYS A 195 -26.09 -22.38 2.38
C LYS A 195 -26.45 -21.79 1.01
N LYS A 196 -25.79 -22.31 -0.02
CA LYS A 196 -26.09 -22.09 -1.44
C LYS A 196 -27.51 -22.56 -1.77
N VAL A 197 -28.33 -21.70 -2.35
CA VAL A 197 -29.55 -22.10 -3.06
C VAL A 197 -29.13 -22.63 -4.43
N THR A 198 -29.23 -23.95 -4.61
CA THR A 198 -29.07 -24.64 -5.88
C THR A 198 -30.42 -24.64 -6.61
N ASN A 199 -30.53 -23.93 -7.74
CA ASN A 199 -31.57 -24.22 -8.72
C ASN A 199 -30.94 -25.03 -9.86
N ILE A 200 -31.10 -26.34 -9.77
CA ILE A 200 -30.93 -27.28 -10.87
C ILE A 200 -32.23 -27.24 -11.67
N LYS A 201 -32.19 -26.75 -12.90
CA LYS A 201 -33.21 -27.07 -13.91
C LYS A 201 -32.54 -27.96 -14.95
N ALA A 202 -32.83 -29.26 -14.88
CA ALA A 202 -32.48 -30.24 -15.89
C ALA A 202 -33.76 -30.74 -16.57
N LYS A 203 -33.74 -30.71 -17.91
CA LYS A 203 -34.31 -31.67 -18.89
C LYS A 203 -35.83 -31.98 -18.80
N SER A 204 -36.64 -31.50 -19.74
CA SER A 204 -36.94 -32.05 -21.09
C SER A 204 -37.90 -33.24 -21.11
N ALA A 205 -39.13 -32.98 -21.55
CA ALA A 205 -40.02 -33.83 -22.37
C ALA A 205 -41.21 -32.94 -22.80
#